data_AF-A0A2U2BHW4-F1
#
_entry.id   AF-A0A2U2BHW4-F1
#
_cell.length_a   1.000
_cell.length_b   1.000
_cell.length_c   1.000
_cell.angle_alpha   90.00
_cell.angle_beta   90.00
_cell.angle_gamma   90.00
#
_symmetry.space_group_name_H-M   'P 1'
#
loop_
_entity.id
_entity.type
_entity.pdbx_description
1 polymer ?
#
loop_
_entity_poly.entity_id
_entity_poly.type
_entity_poly.pdbx_seq_one_letter_code
_entity_poly.pdbx_strand_id
1 'polypeptide(L)'
;MALLPVFVPVAQGQSLIQDEQGWVYVNEKGKAVLRPFIYDNGPDYFEEGLARFVAKGKMGFHDQSLKIWIPARYDFAFPFVDGKAKVGMDCKLIPHGEHRSVHCQHWENISNPLTASKDRSEN
;
A
#
# COMPACT_ATOMS: atom_id res chain seq x y z
N MET A 1 -16.22 25.69 4.29
CA MET A 1 -14.75 25.71 4.50
C MET A 1 -14.17 24.80 3.44
N ALA A 2 -13.66 25.33 2.32
CA ALA A 2 -13.13 24.50 1.24
C ALA A 2 -11.71 24.09 1.61
N LEU A 3 -11.51 22.79 1.86
CA LEU A 3 -10.17 22.20 1.95
C LEU A 3 -9.54 22.32 0.57
N LEU A 4 -8.54 23.19 0.42
CA LEU A 4 -7.74 23.23 -0.78
C LEU A 4 -6.96 21.90 -0.87
N PRO A 5 -7.00 21.20 -2.01
CA PRO A 5 -6.25 19.96 -2.15
C PRO A 5 -4.75 20.26 -2.04
N VAL A 6 -4.09 19.67 -1.04
CA VAL A 6 -2.64 19.68 -0.93
C VAL A 6 -2.09 18.83 -2.07
N PHE A 7 -1.38 19.46 -3.00
CA PHE A 7 -0.82 18.80 -4.17
C PHE A 7 0.64 18.44 -3.91
N VAL A 8 0.94 17.16 -3.79
CA VAL A 8 2.33 16.66 -3.73
C VAL A 8 2.64 15.94 -5.04
N PRO A 9 3.50 16.47 -5.92
CA PRO A 9 3.84 15.80 -7.17
C PRO A 9 4.55 14.47 -6.87
N VAL A 10 4.11 13.42 -7.57
CA VAL A 10 4.69 12.07 -7.59
C VAL A 10 5.21 11.88 -9.02
N ALA A 11 5.88 10.77 -9.36
CA ALA A 11 6.53 10.53 -10.65
C ALA A 11 5.80 11.13 -11.88
N GLN A 12 6.56 11.60 -12.88
CA GLN A 12 6.12 12.42 -14.04
C GLN A 12 4.61 12.30 -14.37
N GLY A 13 3.86 13.36 -14.07
CA GLY A 13 2.43 13.46 -14.40
C GLY A 13 1.46 12.90 -13.35
N GLN A 14 1.95 12.51 -12.16
CA GLN A 14 1.10 12.03 -11.08
C GLN A 14 1.20 12.93 -9.87
N SER A 15 0.15 12.93 -9.05
CA SER A 15 0.12 13.79 -7.87
C SER A 15 -0.70 13.16 -6.78
N LEU A 16 -0.29 13.34 -5.54
CA LEU A 16 -1.03 12.98 -4.36
C LEU A 16 -1.88 14.19 -3.95
N ILE A 17 -3.18 13.97 -3.80
CA ILE A 17 -4.13 14.96 -3.28
C ILE A 17 -4.94 14.36 -2.14
N GLN A 18 -5.65 15.20 -1.41
CA GLN A 18 -6.62 14.79 -0.40
C GLN A 18 -8.04 15.03 -0.90
N ASP A 19 -8.87 13.99 -0.93
CA ASP A 19 -10.30 14.07 -1.20
C ASP A 19 -11.12 13.70 0.05
N GLU A 20 -12.44 13.56 -0.09
CA GLU A 20 -13.35 13.24 1.02
C GLU A 20 -13.07 11.88 1.70
N GLN A 21 -12.36 10.97 1.02
CA GLN A 21 -11.98 9.65 1.53
C GLN A 21 -10.51 9.60 1.97
N GLY A 22 -9.81 10.74 1.97
CA GLY A 22 -8.41 10.88 2.35
C GLY A 22 -7.47 10.98 1.17
N TRP A 23 -6.24 10.54 1.34
CA TRP A 23 -5.21 10.67 0.31
C TRP A 23 -5.48 9.77 -0.90
N VAL A 24 -5.19 10.29 -2.09
CA VAL A 24 -5.35 9.58 -3.36
C VAL A 24 -4.31 10.07 -4.37
N TYR A 25 -3.68 9.15 -5.08
CA TYR A 25 -2.89 9.50 -6.26
C TYR A 25 -3.83 9.72 -7.44
N VAL A 26 -3.63 10.82 -8.15
CA VAL A 26 -4.33 11.17 -9.39
C VAL A 26 -3.34 11.28 -10.54
N ASN A 27 -3.82 11.00 -11.75
CA ASN A 27 -3.05 11.27 -12.97
C ASN A 27 -3.15 12.75 -13.40
N GLU A 28 -2.49 13.12 -14.49
CA GLU A 28 -2.48 14.50 -15.05
C GLU A 28 -3.88 15.06 -15.33
N LYS A 29 -4.87 14.19 -15.53
CA LYS A 29 -6.27 14.58 -15.79
C LYS A 29 -7.08 14.70 -14.49
N GLY A 30 -6.44 14.60 -13.33
CA GLY A 30 -7.09 14.60 -12.02
C GLY A 30 -7.88 13.33 -11.70
N LYS A 31 -7.75 12.27 -12.52
CA LYS A 31 -8.48 11.01 -12.28
C LYS A 31 -7.75 10.19 -11.23
N ALA A 32 -8.50 9.74 -10.21
CA ALA A 32 -8.00 8.82 -9.19
C ALA A 32 -7.40 7.55 -9.81
N VAL A 33 -6.19 7.21 -9.34
CA VAL A 33 -5.41 6.04 -9.74
C VAL A 33 -5.43 5.00 -8.63
N LEU A 34 -5.00 5.38 -7.43
CA LEU A 34 -4.79 4.47 -6.29
C LEU A 34 -4.83 5.25 -4.97
N ARG A 35 -5.32 4.61 -3.90
CA ARG A 35 -5.25 5.15 -2.54
C ARG A 35 -4.14 4.47 -1.75
N PRO A 36 -3.11 5.20 -1.29
CA PRO A 36 -2.05 4.60 -0.48
C PRO A 36 -2.60 4.09 0.85
N PHE A 37 -1.93 3.10 1.43
CA PHE A 37 -2.06 2.85 2.85
C PHE A 37 -1.45 4.02 3.61
N ILE A 38 -2.13 4.49 4.66
CA ILE A 38 -1.66 5.63 5.44
C ILE A 38 -0.93 5.11 6.67
N TYR A 39 0.31 5.56 6.82
CA TYR A 39 1.15 5.26 7.97
C TYR A 39 1.71 6.55 8.54
N ASP A 40 1.60 6.70 9.86
CA ASP A 40 1.86 7.94 10.58
C ASP A 40 1.05 9.12 9.99
N ASN A 41 1.69 10.00 9.21
CA ASN A 41 1.09 11.24 8.71
C ASN A 41 0.93 11.28 7.17
N GLY A 42 1.12 10.17 6.46
CA GLY A 42 1.07 10.18 5.00
C GLY A 42 1.04 8.79 4.36
N PRO A 43 1.25 8.72 3.03
CA PRO A 43 1.43 7.45 2.34
C PRO A 43 2.55 6.63 2.95
N ASP A 44 2.36 5.32 2.98
CA ASP A 44 3.35 4.36 3.42
C ASP A 44 4.67 4.48 2.62
N TYR A 45 5.78 4.14 3.27
CA TYR A 45 7.10 4.16 2.64
C TYR A 45 7.24 3.03 1.62
N PHE A 46 8.11 3.24 0.63
CA PHE A 46 8.50 2.18 -0.29
C PHE A 46 9.58 1.33 0.35
N GLU A 47 9.25 0.09 0.67
CA GLU A 47 10.18 -0.90 1.19
C GLU A 47 10.49 -1.90 0.10
N GLU A 48 11.79 -2.04 -0.22
CA GLU A 48 12.28 -2.86 -1.34
C GLU A 48 11.57 -2.57 -2.69
N GLY A 49 11.25 -1.30 -2.92
CA GLY A 49 10.64 -0.82 -4.16
C GLY A 49 9.11 -0.92 -4.23
N LEU A 50 8.44 -1.42 -3.17
CA LEU A 50 6.99 -1.54 -3.11
C LEU A 50 6.41 -0.83 -1.87
N ALA A 51 5.25 -0.20 -2.02
CA ALA A 51 4.47 0.38 -0.94
C ALA A 51 3.06 -0.23 -0.89
N ARG A 52 2.43 -0.20 0.29
CA ARG A 52 1.07 -0.74 0.48
C ARG A 52 0.02 0.26 -0.01
N PHE A 53 -1.03 -0.26 -0.63
CA PHE A 53 -2.22 0.51 -1.00
C PHE A 53 -3.51 -0.16 -0.53
N VAL A 54 -4.60 0.60 -0.49
CA VAL A 54 -5.92 0.10 -0.11
C VAL A 54 -6.90 0.25 -1.26
N ALA A 55 -7.60 -0.83 -1.59
CA ALA A 55 -8.75 -0.80 -2.50
C ALA A 55 -9.84 -1.74 -1.98
N LYS A 56 -11.07 -1.22 -1.91
CA LYS A 56 -12.25 -1.98 -1.42
C LYS A 56 -12.01 -2.61 -0.03
N GLY A 57 -11.31 -1.91 0.84
CA GLY A 57 -11.00 -2.37 2.20
C GLY A 57 -9.91 -3.44 2.30
N LYS A 58 -9.25 -3.81 1.19
CA LYS A 58 -8.15 -4.77 1.16
C LYS A 58 -6.83 -4.09 0.82
N MET A 59 -5.73 -4.68 1.28
CA MET A 59 -4.36 -4.23 1.05
C MET A 59 -3.72 -4.98 -0.11
N GLY A 60 -2.95 -4.24 -0.91
CA GLY A 60 -2.08 -4.75 -1.97
C GLY A 60 -0.77 -3.94 -2.04
N PHE A 61 0.04 -4.18 -3.05
CA PHE A 61 1.34 -3.51 -3.24
C PHE A 61 1.49 -2.90 -4.62
N HIS A 62 2.06 -1.70 -4.66
CA HIS A 62 2.39 -0.97 -5.88
C HIS A 62 3.82 -0.42 -5.85
N ASP A 63 4.38 -0.13 -7.01
CA ASP A 63 5.67 0.55 -7.13
C ASP A 63 5.52 2.09 -7.24
N GLN A 64 6.65 2.78 -7.38
CA GLN A 64 6.72 4.24 -7.50
C GLN A 64 6.03 4.80 -8.76
N SER A 65 5.81 3.98 -9.78
CA SER A 65 5.05 4.35 -10.98
C SER A 65 3.54 4.16 -10.81
N LEU A 66 3.11 3.74 -9.61
CA LEU A 66 1.75 3.31 -9.26
C LEU A 66 1.29 2.04 -10.00
N LYS A 67 2.22 1.26 -10.53
CA LYS A 67 1.91 -0.06 -11.09
C LYS A 67 1.63 -1.02 -9.95
N ILE A 68 0.49 -1.70 -10.01
CA ILE A 68 0.11 -2.74 -9.05
C ILE A 68 0.92 -4.00 -9.35
N TRP A 69 1.69 -4.45 -8.37
CA TRP A 69 2.44 -5.71 -8.44
C TRP A 69 1.72 -6.84 -7.72
N ILE A 70 1.03 -6.51 -6.63
CA ILE A 70 0.21 -7.46 -5.87
C ILE A 70 -1.18 -6.84 -5.69
N PRO A 71 -2.24 -7.42 -6.26
CA PRO A 71 -3.59 -6.90 -6.13
C PRO A 71 -4.05 -6.79 -4.67
N ALA A 72 -4.96 -5.85 -4.40
CA ALA A 72 -5.57 -5.69 -3.09
C ALA A 72 -6.48 -6.89 -2.75
N ARG A 73 -5.97 -7.83 -1.96
CA ARG A 73 -6.68 -9.05 -1.58
C ARG A 73 -6.50 -9.45 -0.11
N TYR A 74 -5.58 -8.82 0.61
CA TYR A 74 -5.30 -9.14 2.01
C TYR A 74 -6.07 -8.19 2.92
N ASP A 75 -6.49 -8.67 4.08
CA ASP A 75 -7.05 -7.80 5.12
C ASP A 75 -5.97 -7.00 5.84
N PHE A 76 -4.75 -7.56 5.90
CA PHE A 76 -3.60 -6.89 6.45
C PHE A 76 -2.31 -7.30 5.73
N ALA A 77 -1.36 -6.39 5.64
CA ALA A 77 -0.05 -6.67 5.07
C ALA A 77 1.03 -5.87 5.81
N PHE A 78 2.13 -6.52 6.15
CA PHE A 78 3.37 -5.87 6.56
C PHE A 78 4.18 -5.43 5.32
N PRO A 79 5.09 -4.43 5.47
CA PRO A 79 6.03 -4.11 4.40
C PRO A 79 6.96 -5.29 4.08
N PHE A 80 7.61 -5.22 2.92
CA PHE A 80 8.64 -6.20 2.54
C PHE A 80 9.93 -5.97 3.34
N VAL A 81 10.51 -7.07 3.84
CA VAL A 81 11.83 -7.11 4.48
C VAL A 81 12.49 -8.43 4.07
N ASP A 82 13.73 -8.37 3.60
CA ASP A 82 14.51 -9.49 3.07
C ASP A 82 13.74 -10.29 1.99
N GLY A 83 13.10 -9.56 1.06
CA GLY A 83 12.37 -10.14 -0.05
C GLY A 83 11.04 -10.81 0.34
N LYS A 84 10.55 -10.65 1.58
CA LYS A 84 9.32 -11.28 2.07
C LYS A 84 8.42 -10.31 2.81
N ALA A 85 7.11 -10.53 2.74
CA ALA A 85 6.12 -9.83 3.54
C ALA A 85 5.16 -10.83 4.18
N LYS A 86 4.76 -10.56 5.42
CA LYS A 86 3.71 -11.31 6.10
C LYS A 86 2.35 -10.66 5.82
N VAL A 87 1.40 -11.45 5.35
CA VAL A 87 0.06 -10.97 4.98
C VAL A 87 -1.02 -11.80 5.68
N GLY A 88 -2.13 -11.14 5.99
CA GLY A 88 -3.21 -11.69 6.78
C GLY A 88 -4.54 -11.67 6.05
N MET A 89 -5.34 -12.71 6.29
CA MET A 89 -6.72 -12.82 5.82
C MET A 89 -7.66 -13.04 6.99
N ASP A 90 -8.92 -12.61 6.82
CA ASP A 90 -9.98 -12.69 7.81
C ASP A 90 -9.57 -12.00 9.12
N CYS A 91 -8.97 -10.81 8.98
CA CYS A 91 -8.45 -10.04 10.09
C CYS A 91 -9.53 -9.23 10.81
N LYS A 92 -9.36 -9.10 12.12
CA LYS A 92 -10.15 -8.22 12.99
C LYS A 92 -9.22 -7.27 13.73
N LEU A 93 -9.63 -6.01 13.80
CA LEU A 93 -8.99 -5.01 14.66
C LEU A 93 -9.56 -5.18 16.06
N ILE A 94 -8.70 -5.58 17.00
CA ILE A 94 -9.04 -5.71 18.42
C ILE A 94 -8.52 -4.47 19.14
N PRO A 95 -9.39 -3.60 19.67
CA PRO A 95 -8.97 -2.44 20.42
C PRO A 95 -8.41 -2.85 21.79
N HIS A 96 -7.29 -2.24 22.17
CA HIS A 96 -6.63 -2.36 23.46
C HIS A 96 -6.35 -0.95 24.00
N GLY A 97 -7.37 -0.34 24.60
CA GLY A 97 -7.32 1.08 24.96
C GLY A 97 -7.11 1.95 23.73
N GLU A 98 -6.06 2.79 23.74
CA GLU A 98 -5.67 3.64 22.61
C GLU A 98 -4.98 2.87 21.47
N HIS A 99 -4.57 1.63 21.71
CA HIS A 99 -3.91 0.80 20.71
C HIS A 99 -4.91 -0.13 20.01
N ARG A 100 -4.54 -0.61 18.81
CA ARG A 100 -5.30 -1.64 18.09
C ARG A 100 -4.36 -2.74 17.67
N SER A 101 -4.74 -3.97 17.95
CA SER A 101 -4.06 -5.17 17.48
C SER A 101 -4.79 -5.73 16.28
N VAL A 102 -4.05 -6.20 15.28
CA VAL A 102 -4.62 -6.92 14.15
C VAL A 102 -4.54 -8.41 14.44
N HIS A 103 -5.68 -9.09 14.49
CA HIS A 103 -5.76 -10.53 14.66
C HIS A 103 -6.36 -11.17 13.40
N CYS A 104 -5.56 -11.92 12.66
CA CYS A 104 -5.98 -12.63 11.45
C CYS A 104 -6.10 -14.12 11.72
N GLN A 105 -7.12 -14.76 11.13
CA GLN A 105 -7.28 -16.22 11.22
C GLN A 105 -6.21 -16.94 10.42
N HIS A 106 -5.77 -16.35 9.31
CA HIS A 106 -4.73 -16.89 8.46
C HIS A 106 -3.62 -15.87 8.23
N TRP A 107 -2.38 -16.35 8.34
CA TRP A 107 -1.17 -15.61 8.00
C TRP A 107 -0.36 -16.43 7.00
N GLU A 108 0.10 -15.78 5.93
CA GLU A 108 1.03 -16.36 4.97
C GLU A 108 2.20 -15.40 4.72
N ASN A 109 3.32 -15.96 4.26
CA ASN A 109 4.45 -15.17 3.78
C ASN A 109 4.40 -15.15 2.25
N ILE A 110 4.50 -13.96 1.68
CA ILE A 110 4.64 -13.77 0.23
C ILE A 110 6.03 -13.25 -0.11
N SER A 111 6.52 -13.62 -1.28
CA SER A 111 7.80 -13.13 -1.80
C SER A 111 7.61 -11.81 -2.56
N ASN A 112 8.59 -10.93 -2.45
CA ASN A 112 8.64 -9.69 -3.22
C ASN A 112 8.83 -10.03 -4.70
N PRO A 113 7.87 -9.67 -5.58
CA PRO A 113 7.95 -10.00 -7.00
C PRO A 113 9.10 -9.29 -7.73
N LEU A 114 9.67 -8.21 -7.16
CA LEU A 114 10.82 -7.51 -7.74
C LEU A 114 12.15 -8.22 -7.49
N THR A 115 12.25 -9.04 -6.44
CA THR A 115 13.48 -9.76 -6.08
C THR A 115 13.38 -11.25 -6.41
N ALA A 116 12.18 -11.83 -6.43
CA ALA A 116 11.93 -13.24 -6.75
C ALA A 116 12.35 -13.66 -8.18
N SER A 117 12.59 -12.72 -9.09
CA SER A 117 13.10 -13.01 -10.43
C SER A 117 14.62 -13.17 -10.49
N LYS A 118 15.38 -12.76 -9.46
CA LYS A 118 16.85 -12.81 -9.47
C LYS A 118 17.42 -14.20 -9.15
N ASP A 119 16.70 -15.03 -8.40
CA ASP A 119 17.13 -16.40 -8.07
C ASP A 119 17.02 -17.41 -9.24
N ARG A 120 16.56 -16.98 -10.42
CA ARG A 120 16.43 -17.85 -11.60
C ARG A 120 17.54 -17.68 -12.65
N SER A 121 18.55 -16.83 -12.41
CA SER A 121 19.63 -16.56 -13.35
C SER A 121 21.02 -17.09 -12.93
N GLU A 122 21.08 -18.03 -11.99
CA GLU A 122 22.30 -18.78 -11.68
C GLU A 122 21.99 -20.28 -11.65
N ASN A 123 21.89 -20.88 -12.84
CA ASN A 123 22.16 -22.32 -13.06
C ASN A 123 22.50 -22.56 -14.53
#